data_AF-A0A965HCK5-F1
#
_entry.id   AF-A0A965HCK5-F1
#
_cell.length_a   1.000
_cell.length_b   1.000
_cell.length_c   1.000
_cell.angle_alpha   90.00
_cell.angle_beta   90.00
_cell.angle_gamma   90.00
#
_symmetry.space_group_name_H-M   'P 1'
#
loop_
_entity.id
_entity.type
_entity.pdbx_description
1 polymer ?
#
loop_
_entity_poly.entity_id
_entity_poly.type
_entity_poly.pdbx_seq_one_letter_code
_entity_poly.pdbx_strand_id
1 'polypeptide(L)'
;MSKKTLPYVVERAINLKADPKKVLEFHLHPKNLSRVNPAGIRILSLEAPETITAGSHLRLKVSSWGIPQTWAVVVREVSDFSGSPAKASILDEAVQGPFPFWRHLHEFWAAPDGTTGLVDRVEFLPPGGAAGKLLLPIFRWFLNKMFQSRQETTRLIFEEQKA
;
A
#
# COMPACT_ATOMS: atom_id res chain seq x y z
N MET A 1 32.33 0.37 -9.34
CA MET A 1 31.03 1.09 -9.29
C MET A 1 29.92 0.06 -9.33
N SER A 2 29.20 -0.17 -8.23
CA SER A 2 28.10 -1.14 -8.18
C SER A 2 26.96 -0.66 -9.06
N LYS A 3 26.55 -1.45 -10.07
CA LYS A 3 25.36 -1.15 -10.89
C LYS A 3 24.14 -1.14 -9.98
N LYS A 4 23.57 0.04 -9.69
CA LYS A 4 22.29 0.14 -8.97
C LYS A 4 21.24 -0.64 -9.78
N THR A 5 20.69 -1.69 -9.19
CA THR A 5 19.60 -2.46 -9.82
C THR A 5 18.34 -1.61 -9.75
N LEU A 6 17.71 -1.34 -10.90
CA LEU A 6 16.44 -0.61 -10.95
C LEU A 6 15.32 -1.51 -10.37
N PRO A 7 14.42 -0.96 -9.55
CA PRO A 7 13.30 -1.72 -9.00
C PRO A 7 12.26 -2.03 -10.07
N TYR A 8 11.52 -3.12 -9.87
CA TYR A 8 10.32 -3.43 -10.65
C TYR A 8 9.12 -2.68 -10.08
N VAL A 9 8.15 -2.37 -10.94
CA VAL A 9 6.95 -1.62 -10.58
C VAL A 9 5.69 -2.46 -10.82
N VAL A 10 4.80 -2.43 -9.83
CA VAL A 10 3.40 -2.83 -9.97
C VAL A 10 2.54 -1.65 -9.52
N GLU A 11 1.58 -1.29 -10.34
CA GLU A 11 0.68 -0.16 -10.09
C GLU A 11 -0.75 -0.57 -10.38
N ARG A 12 -1.68 -0.07 -9.58
CA ARG A 12 -3.11 -0.25 -9.78
C ARG A 12 -3.88 0.99 -9.35
N ALA A 13 -4.87 1.39 -10.14
CA ALA A 13 -5.76 2.49 -9.83
C ALA A 13 -7.23 2.05 -9.75
N ILE A 14 -8.01 2.73 -8.90
CA ILE A 14 -9.46 2.60 -8.82
C ILE A 14 -10.09 3.98 -8.60
N ASN A 15 -11.28 4.20 -9.14
CA ASN A 15 -12.12 5.35 -8.81
C ASN A 15 -13.16 4.92 -7.77
N LEU A 16 -13.32 5.72 -6.72
CA LEU A 16 -14.22 5.48 -5.59
C LEU A 16 -15.25 6.60 -5.51
N LYS A 17 -16.54 6.26 -5.35
CA LYS A 17 -17.63 7.22 -5.12
C LYS A 17 -17.66 7.74 -3.67
N ALA A 18 -16.51 8.19 -3.20
CA ALA A 18 -16.21 8.54 -1.82
C ALA A 18 -15.46 9.87 -1.74
N ASP A 19 -15.59 10.55 -0.60
CA ASP A 19 -14.89 11.79 -0.28
C ASP A 19 -13.36 11.54 -0.19
N PRO A 20 -12.52 12.26 -0.96
CA PRO A 20 -11.08 12.09 -0.97
C PRO A 20 -10.42 12.21 0.41
N LYS A 21 -10.92 13.10 1.26
CA LYS A 21 -10.38 13.29 2.61
C LYS A 21 -10.66 12.10 3.49
N LYS A 22 -11.87 11.51 3.40
CA LYS A 22 -12.23 10.32 4.17
C LYS A 22 -11.43 9.09 3.74
N VAL A 23 -11.17 8.95 2.44
CA VAL A 23 -10.34 7.85 1.91
C VAL A 23 -8.89 8.01 2.39
N LEU A 24 -8.32 9.22 2.33
CA LEU A 24 -6.99 9.51 2.88
C LEU A 24 -6.93 9.22 4.38
N GLU A 25 -7.86 9.77 5.16
CA GLU A 25 -7.93 9.59 6.61
C GLU A 25 -7.99 8.10 6.99
N PHE A 26 -8.75 7.29 6.26
CA PHE A 26 -8.78 5.85 6.47
C PHE A 26 -7.41 5.19 6.30
N HIS A 27 -6.63 5.61 5.30
CA HIS A 27 -5.29 5.09 5.03
C HIS A 27 -4.24 5.59 6.02
N LEU A 28 -4.48 6.72 6.68
CA LEU A 28 -3.60 7.24 7.72
C LEU A 28 -3.68 6.45 9.03
N HIS A 29 -4.69 5.60 9.23
CA HIS A 29 -4.87 4.85 10.49
C HIS A 29 -4.47 3.38 10.34
N PRO A 30 -3.33 2.93 10.90
CA PRO A 30 -2.82 1.56 10.74
C PRO A 30 -3.79 0.47 11.19
N LYS A 31 -4.68 0.76 12.15
CA LYS A 31 -5.75 -0.15 12.59
C LYS A 31 -6.66 -0.61 11.44
N ASN A 32 -6.75 0.17 10.35
CA ASN A 32 -7.54 -0.17 9.18
C ASN A 32 -6.84 -1.17 8.23
N LEU A 33 -5.54 -1.45 8.39
CA LEU A 33 -4.81 -2.39 7.52
C LEU A 33 -5.47 -3.78 7.49
N SER A 34 -5.93 -4.28 8.64
CA SER A 34 -6.61 -5.57 8.73
C SER A 34 -7.93 -5.62 7.98
N ARG A 35 -8.58 -4.46 7.77
CA ARG A 35 -9.88 -4.36 7.11
C ARG A 35 -9.78 -4.48 5.60
N VAL A 36 -8.62 -4.19 5.01
CA VAL A 36 -8.42 -4.18 3.56
C VAL A 36 -7.46 -5.27 3.07
N ASN A 37 -6.89 -6.04 3.99
CA ASN A 37 -6.04 -7.16 3.63
C ASN A 37 -6.85 -8.26 2.92
N PRO A 38 -6.32 -8.87 1.84
CA PRO A 38 -6.94 -10.03 1.22
C PRO A 38 -7.07 -11.21 2.20
N ALA A 39 -8.03 -12.11 1.98
CA ALA A 39 -8.31 -13.26 2.86
C ALA A 39 -7.09 -14.17 3.15
N GLY A 40 -6.11 -14.20 2.25
CA GLY A 40 -4.86 -14.95 2.41
C GLY A 40 -3.79 -14.24 3.26
N ILE A 41 -3.99 -12.99 3.66
CA ILE A 41 -3.03 -12.19 4.42
C ILE A 41 -3.63 -11.81 5.77
N ARG A 42 -3.01 -12.27 6.87
CA ARG A 42 -3.46 -12.00 8.24
C ARG A 42 -2.43 -11.20 9.01
N ILE A 43 -2.86 -10.16 9.71
CA ILE A 43 -2.00 -9.43 10.65
C ILE A 43 -1.97 -10.24 11.95
N LEU A 44 -0.78 -10.71 12.34
CA LEU A 44 -0.55 -11.45 13.59
C LEU A 44 -0.23 -10.49 14.75
N SER A 45 0.47 -9.40 14.46
CA SER A 45 0.75 -8.32 15.41
C SER A 45 1.01 -7.03 14.65
N LEU A 46 0.63 -5.89 15.24
CA LEU A 46 0.87 -4.55 14.71
C LEU A 46 1.25 -3.62 15.85
N GLU A 47 2.40 -2.97 15.72
CA GLU A 47 2.86 -1.89 16.57
C GLU A 47 3.06 -0.66 15.68
N ALA A 48 2.26 0.37 15.91
CA ALA A 48 2.21 1.58 15.09
C ALA A 48 1.54 2.71 15.90
N PRO A 49 1.76 3.98 15.54
CA PRO A 49 0.97 5.08 16.09
C PRO A 49 -0.51 4.95 15.68
N GLU A 50 -1.39 5.69 16.37
CA GLU A 50 -2.82 5.72 16.02
C GLU A 50 -3.05 6.23 14.59
N THR A 51 -2.31 7.28 14.23
CA THR A 51 -2.32 7.92 12.91
C THR A 51 -0.88 8.07 12.44
N ILE A 52 -0.60 7.73 11.18
CA ILE A 52 0.73 7.87 10.60
C ILE A 52 0.97 9.29 10.09
N THR A 53 2.21 9.72 10.24
CA THR A 53 2.78 10.96 9.71
C THR A 53 4.16 10.66 9.13
N ALA A 54 4.76 11.61 8.40
CA ALA A 54 6.15 11.46 7.97
C ALA A 54 7.08 11.19 9.17
N GLY A 55 7.92 10.16 9.05
CA GLY A 55 8.78 9.66 10.12
C GLY A 55 8.15 8.57 11.01
N SER A 56 6.87 8.24 10.83
CA SER A 56 6.23 7.15 11.59
C SER A 56 6.88 5.79 11.32
N HIS A 57 7.08 5.01 12.38
CA HIS A 57 7.60 3.65 12.32
C HIS A 57 6.49 2.64 12.60
N LEU A 58 6.42 1.60 11.77
CA LEU A 58 5.48 0.49 11.95
C LEU A 58 6.26 -0.82 12.03
N ARG A 59 5.89 -1.68 12.98
CA ARG A 59 6.35 -3.06 13.06
C ARG A 59 5.15 -3.99 12.99
N LEU A 60 5.17 -4.91 12.03
CA LEU A 60 4.07 -5.84 11.84
C LEU A 60 4.56 -7.24 11.53
N LYS A 61 3.86 -8.23 12.08
CA LYS A 61 3.98 -9.63 11.67
C LYS A 61 2.75 -9.96 10.86
N VAL A 62 2.96 -10.46 9.65
CA VAL A 62 1.89 -10.90 8.76
C VAL A 62 2.07 -12.37 8.43
N SER A 63 0.98 -13.11 8.30
CA SER A 63 0.96 -14.44 7.71
C SER A 63 0.41 -14.32 6.31
N SER A 64 1.26 -14.50 5.31
CA SER A 64 0.92 -14.47 3.89
C SER A 64 0.79 -15.91 3.41
N TRP A 65 -0.44 -16.39 3.22
CA TRP A 65 -0.78 -17.78 2.88
C TRP A 65 -0.12 -18.82 3.81
N GLY A 66 -0.09 -18.53 5.11
CA GLY A 66 0.50 -19.40 6.12
C GLY A 66 2.01 -19.17 6.36
N ILE A 67 2.67 -18.37 5.51
CA ILE A 67 4.10 -18.05 5.67
C ILE A 67 4.23 -16.80 6.54
N PRO A 68 4.81 -16.89 7.75
CA PRO A 68 5.01 -15.73 8.62
C PRO A 68 6.10 -14.82 8.06
N GLN A 69 5.86 -13.52 8.11
CA GLN A 69 6.77 -12.47 7.65
C GLN A 69 6.79 -11.34 8.68
N THR A 70 7.98 -10.86 9.00
CA THR A 70 8.17 -9.68 9.85
C THR A 70 8.54 -8.49 8.97
N TRP A 71 7.85 -7.38 9.18
CA TRP A 71 8.07 -6.14 8.48
C TRP A 71 8.36 -5.02 9.47
N ALA A 72 9.33 -4.18 9.12
CA ALA A 72 9.53 -2.88 9.72
C ALA A 72 9.47 -1.84 8.61
N VAL A 73 8.56 -0.88 8.74
CA VAL A 73 8.23 0.11 7.71
C VAL A 73 8.42 1.51 8.29
N VAL A 74 8.93 2.42 7.46
CA VAL A 74 9.05 3.84 7.78
C VAL A 74 8.23 4.63 6.78
N VAL A 75 7.31 5.46 7.28
CA VAL A 75 6.58 6.42 6.46
C VAL A 75 7.52 7.56 6.12
N ARG A 76 7.90 7.70 4.86
CA ARG A 76 8.82 8.71 4.37
C ARG A 76 8.14 10.06 4.17
N GLU A 77 6.94 10.04 3.62
CA GLU A 77 6.20 11.24 3.28
C GLU A 77 4.71 11.02 3.50
N VAL A 78 4.04 12.07 3.98
CA VAL A 78 2.58 12.20 3.97
C VAL A 78 2.29 13.61 3.48
N SER A 79 1.50 13.74 2.43
CA SER A 79 1.04 15.03 1.92
C SER A 79 -0.48 15.07 1.89
N ASP A 80 -1.04 16.21 2.30
CA ASP A 80 -2.47 16.51 2.19
C ASP A 80 -2.79 17.08 0.79
N PHE A 81 -4.07 17.20 0.48
CA PHE A 81 -4.58 17.65 -0.81
C PHE A 81 -4.07 19.03 -1.16
N SER A 82 -3.24 19.09 -2.21
CA SER A 82 -2.69 20.32 -2.76
C SER A 82 -2.54 20.23 -4.28
N GLY A 83 -2.38 21.38 -4.93
CA GLY A 83 -2.22 21.47 -6.39
C GLY A 83 -3.55 21.48 -7.18
N SER A 84 -3.42 21.44 -8.50
CA SER A 84 -4.53 21.38 -9.46
C SER A 84 -4.16 20.42 -10.61
N PRO A 85 -4.77 19.21 -10.69
CA PRO A 85 -5.78 18.69 -9.78
C PRO A 85 -5.23 18.40 -8.38
N ALA A 86 -6.10 18.50 -7.36
CA ALA A 86 -5.70 18.34 -5.97
C ALA A 86 -5.33 16.88 -5.67
N LYS A 87 -4.14 16.67 -5.08
CA LYS A 87 -3.57 15.36 -4.78
C LYS A 87 -3.04 15.30 -3.35
N ALA A 88 -3.25 14.17 -2.68
CA ALA A 88 -2.61 13.77 -1.43
C ALA A 88 -1.81 12.47 -1.63
N SER A 89 -0.87 12.16 -0.75
CA SER A 89 -0.12 10.90 -0.84
C SER A 89 0.45 10.40 0.49
N ILE A 90 0.75 9.11 0.53
CA ILE A 90 1.49 8.44 1.61
C ILE A 90 2.58 7.61 0.94
N LEU A 91 3.84 7.87 1.29
CA LEU A 91 4.99 7.10 0.83
C LEU A 91 5.62 6.37 2.00
N ASP A 92 5.71 5.05 1.91
CA ASP A 92 6.38 4.22 2.89
C ASP A 92 7.45 3.31 2.27
N GLU A 93 8.45 2.96 3.08
CA GLU A 93 9.53 2.07 2.72
C GLU A 93 9.72 1.00 3.77
N ALA A 94 9.91 -0.26 3.34
CA ALA A 94 10.30 -1.31 4.27
C ALA A 94 11.81 -1.23 4.55
N VAL A 95 12.17 -1.07 5.81
CA VAL A 95 13.57 -1.19 6.30
C VAL A 95 13.90 -2.63 6.68
N GLN A 96 12.88 -3.45 6.96
CA GLN A 96 12.98 -4.89 7.13
C GLN A 96 11.77 -5.55 6.46
N GLY A 97 12.00 -6.64 5.72
CA GLY A 97 10.95 -7.41 5.09
C GLY A 97 11.51 -8.53 4.22
N PRO A 98 10.63 -9.34 3.59
CA PRO A 98 11.04 -10.40 2.68
C PRO A 98 11.63 -9.86 1.37
N PHE A 99 11.36 -8.61 1.00
CA PHE A 99 11.91 -7.97 -0.20
C PHE A 99 13.17 -7.17 0.17
N PRO A 100 14.29 -7.31 -0.58
CA PRO A 100 15.49 -6.48 -0.39
C PRO A 100 15.26 -4.97 -0.58
N PHE A 101 14.24 -4.61 -1.36
CA PHE A 101 13.79 -3.24 -1.53
C PHE A 101 12.27 -3.26 -1.68
N TRP A 102 11.62 -2.34 -0.97
CA TRP A 102 10.17 -2.14 -1.02
C TRP A 102 9.87 -0.68 -0.73
N ARG A 103 9.17 -0.04 -1.66
CA ARG A 103 8.65 1.32 -1.53
C ARG A 103 7.23 1.35 -2.05
N HIS A 104 6.27 1.66 -1.20
CA HIS A 104 4.85 1.73 -1.54
C HIS A 104 4.40 3.18 -1.48
N LEU A 105 3.84 3.65 -2.58
CA LEU A 105 3.17 4.92 -2.71
C LEU A 105 1.66 4.71 -2.82
N HIS A 106 0.93 5.36 -1.94
CA HIS A 106 -0.50 5.60 -2.08
C HIS A 106 -0.70 7.03 -2.58
N GLU A 107 -1.41 7.21 -3.69
CA GLU A 107 -1.86 8.54 -4.13
C GLU A 107 -3.38 8.62 -4.11
N PHE A 108 -3.88 9.78 -3.70
CA PHE A 108 -5.29 10.10 -3.65
C PHE A 108 -5.52 11.35 -4.49
N TRP A 109 -6.35 11.23 -5.52
CA TRP A 109 -6.67 12.30 -6.44
C TRP A 109 -8.11 12.73 -6.23
N ALA A 110 -8.34 14.01 -5.95
CA ALA A 110 -9.67 14.57 -5.81
C ALA A 110 -10.23 14.95 -7.17
N ALA A 111 -11.34 14.32 -7.57
CA ALA A 111 -12.03 14.66 -8.80
C ALA A 111 -13.05 15.80 -8.57
N PRO A 112 -13.36 16.61 -9.60
CA PRO A 112 -14.32 17.71 -9.49
C PRO A 112 -15.74 17.28 -9.08
N ASP A 113 -16.12 16.03 -9.36
CA ASP A 113 -17.42 15.45 -9.01
C ASP A 113 -17.49 14.91 -7.56
N GLY A 114 -16.45 15.16 -6.77
CA GLY A 114 -16.34 14.72 -5.37
C GLY A 114 -15.94 13.26 -5.22
N THR A 115 -15.57 12.57 -6.30
CA THR A 115 -15.02 11.21 -6.25
C THR A 115 -13.51 11.20 -5.99
N THR A 116 -12.97 10.03 -5.65
CA THR A 116 -11.55 9.85 -5.34
C THR A 116 -10.90 8.84 -6.27
N GLY A 117 -9.82 9.22 -6.95
CA GLY A 117 -8.90 8.28 -7.56
C GLY A 117 -7.89 7.77 -6.54
N LEU A 118 -7.86 6.46 -6.28
CA LEU A 118 -6.85 5.82 -5.42
C LEU A 118 -5.85 5.07 -6.31
N VAL A 119 -4.57 5.41 -6.20
CA VAL A 119 -3.46 4.73 -6.89
C VAL A 119 -2.57 4.05 -5.85
N ASP A 120 -2.37 2.76 -6.03
CA ASP A 120 -1.38 1.97 -5.31
C ASP A 120 -0.21 1.67 -6.24
N ARG A 121 0.99 2.16 -5.92
CA ARG A 121 2.20 1.92 -6.69
C ARG A 121 3.30 1.36 -5.79
N VAL A 122 3.73 0.14 -6.06
CA VAL A 122 4.87 -0.47 -5.36
C VAL A 122 6.06 -0.61 -6.28
N GLU A 123 7.20 -0.18 -5.76
CA GLU A 123 8.51 -0.47 -6.31
C GLU A 123 9.20 -1.52 -5.44
N PHE A 124 9.69 -2.59 -6.05
CA PHE A 124 10.30 -3.68 -5.30
C PHE A 124 11.44 -4.37 -6.05
N LEU A 125 12.33 -5.01 -5.29
CA LEU A 125 13.28 -5.99 -5.82
C LEU A 125 12.86 -7.38 -5.33
N PRO A 126 12.77 -8.40 -6.21
CA PRO A 126 12.36 -9.73 -5.78
C PRO A 126 13.42 -10.37 -4.85
N PRO A 127 12.99 -11.13 -3.83
CA PRO A 127 13.91 -11.91 -3.01
C PRO A 127 14.61 -13.01 -3.82
N GLY A 128 15.75 -13.50 -3.32
CA GLY A 128 16.44 -14.65 -3.93
C GLY A 128 17.36 -14.30 -5.11
N GLY A 129 17.76 -13.03 -5.25
CA GLY A 129 18.77 -12.61 -6.22
C GLY A 129 18.40 -12.93 -7.67
N ALA A 130 19.31 -13.59 -8.41
CA ALA A 130 19.08 -13.94 -9.81
C ALA A 130 17.91 -14.94 -9.99
N ALA A 131 17.79 -15.93 -9.11
CA ALA A 131 16.69 -16.90 -9.14
C ALA A 131 15.33 -16.22 -8.87
N GLY A 132 15.33 -15.22 -7.98
CA GLY A 132 14.17 -14.37 -7.71
C GLY A 132 13.56 -13.70 -8.94
N LYS A 133 14.41 -13.35 -9.92
CA LYS A 133 13.95 -12.74 -11.18
C LYS A 133 13.13 -13.69 -12.04
N LEU A 134 13.36 -15.01 -11.94
CA LEU A 134 12.56 -16.01 -12.65
C LEU A 134 11.13 -16.08 -12.10
N LEU A 135 10.95 -15.78 -10.82
CA LEU A 135 9.65 -15.72 -10.15
C LEU A 135 8.98 -14.34 -10.27
N LEU A 136 9.59 -13.38 -10.98
CA LEU A 136 9.04 -12.04 -11.16
C LEU A 136 7.58 -12.05 -11.68
N PRO A 137 7.19 -12.86 -12.68
CA PRO A 137 5.80 -12.91 -13.13
C PRO A 137 4.84 -13.31 -12.01
N ILE A 138 5.26 -14.24 -11.14
CA ILE A 138 4.48 -14.71 -9.98
C ILE A 138 4.33 -13.57 -8.97
N PHE A 139 5.42 -12.89 -8.59
CA PHE A 139 5.35 -11.74 -7.69
C PHE A 139 4.44 -10.63 -8.23
N ARG A 140 4.55 -10.29 -9.52
CA ARG A 140 3.69 -9.28 -10.15
C ARG A 140 2.22 -9.69 -10.13
N TRP A 141 1.92 -10.96 -10.42
CA TRP A 141 0.56 -11.48 -10.34
C TRP A 141 0.00 -11.40 -8.91
N PHE A 142 0.77 -11.84 -7.91
CA PHE A 142 0.37 -11.77 -6.50
C PHE A 142 0.13 -10.33 -6.04
N LEU A 143 1.05 -9.40 -6.32
CA LEU A 143 0.91 -7.99 -5.95
C LEU A 143 -0.30 -7.34 -6.62
N ASN A 144 -0.51 -7.60 -7.92
CA ASN A 144 -1.69 -7.14 -8.63
C ASN A 144 -2.99 -7.65 -8.01
N LYS A 145 -3.04 -8.94 -7.63
CA LYS A 145 -4.21 -9.54 -6.99
C LYS A 145 -4.45 -8.99 -5.58
N MET A 146 -3.38 -8.76 -4.83
CA MET A 146 -3.44 -8.13 -3.51
C MET A 146 -4.01 -6.72 -3.60
N PHE A 147 -3.50 -5.87 -4.50
CA PHE A 147 -4.02 -4.51 -4.69
C PHE A 147 -5.44 -4.50 -5.25
N GLN A 148 -5.77 -5.43 -6.15
CA GLN A 148 -7.14 -5.60 -6.61
C GLN A 148 -8.10 -5.84 -5.44
N SER A 149 -7.81 -6.84 -4.61
CA SER A 149 -8.66 -7.16 -3.46
C SER A 149 -8.71 -6.00 -2.46
N ARG A 150 -7.58 -5.34 -2.17
CA ARG A 150 -7.51 -4.18 -1.27
C ARG A 150 -8.42 -3.05 -1.75
N GLN A 151 -8.33 -2.71 -3.03
CA GLN A 151 -9.13 -1.64 -3.64
C GLN A 151 -10.61 -1.98 -3.72
N GLU A 152 -10.95 -3.23 -4.03
CA GLU A 152 -12.33 -3.72 -4.00
C GLU A 152 -12.93 -3.62 -2.58
N THR A 153 -12.19 -4.02 -1.55
CA THR A 153 -12.63 -3.90 -0.16
C THR A 153 -12.76 -2.43 0.26
N THR A 154 -11.81 -1.56 -0.11
CA THR A 154 -11.92 -0.11 0.13
C THR A 154 -13.18 0.45 -0.52
N ARG A 155 -13.49 0.05 -1.76
CA ARG A 155 -14.72 0.46 -2.44
C ARG A 155 -15.96 0.04 -1.67
N LEU A 156 -16.05 -1.22 -1.21
CA LEU A 156 -17.18 -1.70 -0.42
C LEU A 156 -17.35 -0.89 0.88
N ILE A 157 -16.26 -0.63 1.60
CA ILE A 157 -16.28 0.16 2.84
C ILE A 157 -16.90 1.55 2.66
N PHE A 158 -16.65 2.22 1.52
CA PHE A 158 -17.09 3.60 1.30
C PHE A 158 -18.36 3.74 0.45
N GLU A 159 -18.64 2.80 -0.45
CA GLU A 159 -19.82 2.88 -1.33
C GLU A 159 -21.05 2.20 -0.72
N GLU A 160 -20.90 1.18 0.12
CA GLU A 160 -22.04 0.52 0.79
C GLU A 160 -22.63 1.35 1.94
N GLN A 161 -21.88 2.33 2.47
CA GLN A 161 -22.37 3.23 3.53
C GLN A 161 -23.41 4.26 3.03
N LYS A 162 -23.76 4.25 1.73
CA LYS A 162 -24.72 5.19 1.12
C LYS A 162 -26.08 4.55 0.75
N ALA A 163 -26.37 3.34 1.23
CA ALA A 163 -27.66 2.67 1.02
C ALA A 163 -28.66 2.97 2.14
#